data_AF-A0A509LRH2-F1
#
_entry.id   AF-A0A509LRH2-F1
#
_cell.length_a   1.000
_cell.length_b   1.000
_cell.length_c   1.000
_cell.angle_alpha   90.00
_cell.angle_beta   90.00
_cell.angle_gamma   90.00
#
_symmetry.space_group_name_H-M   'P 1'
#
loop_
_entity.id
_entity.type
_entity.pdbx_description
1 polymer ?
#
loop_
_entity_poly.entity_id
_entity_poly.type
_entity_poly.pdbx_seq_one_letter_code
_entity_poly.pdbx_strand_id
1 'polypeptide(L)' 'MNHFGKLHRISLILNIMFLILMPKIYSFDNIYLSIIWTLLGITNAVYLLIKQRQENTIKRK' A
#
# COMPACT_ATOMS: atom_id res chain seq x y z
N MET A 1 6.46 21.99 -2.54
CA MET A 1 5.37 21.00 -2.36
C MET A 1 5.49 19.76 -3.27
N ASN A 2 6.68 19.35 -3.75
CA ASN A 2 6.80 18.29 -4.79
C ASN A 2 7.24 16.91 -4.29
N HIS A 3 7.61 16.76 -3.01
CA HIS A 3 8.08 15.47 -2.47
C HIS A 3 6.93 14.59 -1.97
N PHE A 4 5.84 15.19 -1.49
CA PHE A 4 4.73 14.48 -0.84
C PHE A 4 3.84 13.72 -1.83
N GLY A 5 3.53 14.31 -2.99
CA GLY A 5 2.77 13.63 -4.05
C GLY A 5 3.51 12.47 -4.71
N LYS A 6 4.85 12.52 -4.77
CA LYS A 6 5.69 11.40 -5.25
C LYS A 6 5.56 10.19 -4.31
N LEU A 7 5.66 10.39 -3.00
CA LEU A 7 5.52 9.32 -2.02
C LEU A 7 4.13 8.67 -2.03
N HIS A 8 3.08 9.45 -2.25
CA HIS A 8 1.72 8.94 -2.39
C HIS A 8 1.57 8.04 -3.62
N ARG A 9 2.08 8.48 -4.78
CA ARG A 9 2.10 7.67 -6.00
C ARG A 9 2.92 6.40 -5.84
N ILE A 10 4.08 6.46 -5.17
CA ILE A 10 4.93 5.29 -4.92
C ILE A 10 4.19 4.24 -4.08
N SER A 11 3.53 4.65 -2.99
CA SER A 11 2.79 3.72 -2.13
C SER A 11 1.58 3.11 -2.86
N LEU A 12 0.92 3.86 -3.74
CA LEU A 12 -0.17 3.36 -4.60
C LEU A 12 0.35 2.34 -5.63
N ILE A 13 1.47 2.62 -6.29
CA ILE A 13 2.14 1.69 -7.22
C ILE A 13 2.56 0.41 -6.50
N LEU A 14 3.13 0.53 -5.30
CA LEU A 14 3.48 -0.62 -4.46
C LEU A 14 2.24 -1.46 -4.13
N ASN A 15 1.13 -0.83 -3.75
CA ASN A 15 -0.10 -1.55 -3.43
C ASN A 15 -0.66 -2.33 -4.64
N ILE A 16 -0.63 -1.73 -5.84
CA ILE A 16 -1.02 -2.41 -7.09
C ILE A 16 -0.07 -3.58 -7.38
N MET A 17 1.24 -3.40 -7.21
CA MET A 17 2.21 -4.50 -7.33
C MET A 17 1.91 -5.64 -6.35
N PHE A 18 1.61 -5.33 -5.08
CA PHE A 18 1.26 -6.32 -4.06
C PHE A 18 0.06 -7.18 -4.48
N LEU A 19 -0.96 -6.56 -5.06
CA LEU A 19 -2.17 -7.22 -5.56
C LEU A 19 -1.89 -8.12 -6.78
N ILE A 20 -1.05 -7.67 -7.72
CA ILE A 20 -0.69 -8.45 -8.92
C ILE A 20 0.21 -9.64 -8.58
N LEU A 21 1.09 -9.48 -7.58
CA LEU A 21 1.99 -10.55 -7.11
C LEU A 21 1.29 -11.56 -6.20
N MET A 22 0.12 -11.21 -5.64
CA MET A 22 -0.66 -12.05 -4.74
C MET A 22 -0.93 -13.46 -5.31
N PRO A 23 -1.45 -13.65 -6.54
CA PRO A 23 -1.72 -14.99 -7.07
C PRO A 23 -0.46 -15.85 -7.19
N LYS A 24 0.68 -15.22 -7.52
CA LYS A 24 1.98 -15.89 -7.61
C LYS A 24 2.46 -16.34 -6.24
N ILE A 25 2.36 -15.49 -5.22
CA ILE A 25 2.74 -15.80 -3.83
C ILE A 25 1.89 -16.96 -3.29
N TYR A 26 0.59 -16.95 -3.56
CA TYR A 26 -0.32 -18.02 -3.14
C TYR A 26 -0.07 -19.34 -3.89
N SER A 27 0.45 -19.28 -5.12
CA SER A 27 0.85 -20.47 -5.88
C SER A 27 2.13 -21.16 -5.36
N PHE A 28 2.88 -20.56 -4.43
CA PHE A 28 4.08 -21.17 -3.84
C PHE A 28 3.76 -22.14 -2.69
N ASP A 29 2.48 -22.39 -2.36
CA ASP A 29 2.01 -23.21 -1.22
C ASP A 29 2.67 -22.86 0.13
N ASN A 30 3.21 -21.63 0.24
CA ASN A 30 3.90 -21.16 1.42
C ASN A 30 3.01 -20.19 2.20
N ILE A 31 2.32 -20.74 3.21
CA ILE A 31 1.37 -20.01 4.06
C ILE A 31 2.06 -18.85 4.78
N TYR A 32 3.29 -19.03 5.28
CA TYR A 32 4.02 -17.97 5.96
C TYR A 32 4.32 -16.79 5.03
N LEU A 33 4.69 -17.07 3.79
CA LEU A 33 4.96 -16.04 2.79
C LEU A 33 3.67 -15.26 2.46
N SER A 34 2.55 -15.96 2.31
CA SER A 34 1.24 -15.36 2.06
C SER A 34 0.78 -14.45 3.22
N ILE A 35 0.98 -14.86 4.47
CA ILE A 35 0.65 -14.05 5.66
C ILE A 35 1.51 -12.78 5.71
N ILE A 36 2.83 -12.92 5.55
CA ILE A 36 3.76 -11.77 5.55
C ILE A 36 3.39 -10.80 4.41
N TRP A 37 3.08 -11.33 3.23
CA TRP A 37 2.68 -10.54 2.07
C TRP A 37 1.39 -9.76 2.30
N THR A 38 0.40 -10.41 2.92
CA THR A 38 -0.90 -9.81 3.24
C THR A 38 -0.76 -8.70 4.28
N LEU A 39 0.04 -8.91 5.33
CA LEU A 39 0.33 -7.89 6.34
C LEU A 39 1.02 -6.67 5.72
N LEU A 40 2.03 -6.89 4.86
CA LEU A 40 2.71 -5.82 4.13
C LEU A 40 1.74 -5.01 3.25
N GLY A 41 0.84 -5.68 2.52
CA GLY A 41 -0.19 -5.03 1.72
C GLY A 41 -1.13 -4.18 2.56
N ILE A 42 -1.64 -4.72 3.66
CA ILE A 42 -2.55 -4.02 4.59
C ILE A 42 -1.86 -2.80 5.21
N THR A 43 -0.64 -2.93 5.71
CA THR A 43 0.09 -1.79 6.29
C THR A 43 0.27 -0.66 5.29
N ASN A 44 0.57 -0.99 4.03
CA ASN A 44 0.75 0.00 2.97
C ASN A 44 -0.58 0.68 2.59
N ALA A 45 -1.69 -0.08 2.54
CA ALA A 45 -3.02 0.44 2.30
C ALA A 45 -3.49 1.37 3.45
N VAL A 46 -3.25 0.97 4.70
CA VAL A 46 -3.56 1.79 5.89
C VAL A 46 -2.74 3.08 5.88
N TYR A 47 -1.46 3.02 5.53
CA TYR A 47 -0.62 4.21 5.37
C TYR A 47 -1.19 5.18 4.34
N LEU A 48 -1.62 4.69 3.17
CA LEU A 48 -2.29 5.52 2.16
C LEU A 48 -3.56 6.15 2.68
N LEU A 49 -4.43 5.39 3.34
CA LEU A 49 -5.71 5.89 3.87
C LEU A 49 -5.51 6.99 4.92
N ILE A 50 -4.61 6.78 5.88
CA ILE A 50 -4.31 7.78 6.92
C ILE A 50 -3.75 9.05 6.28
N LYS A 51 -2.82 8.89 5.34
CA LYS A 51 -2.17 10.03 4.67
C LYS A 51 -3.12 10.80 3.76
N GLN A 52 -3.98 10.10 3.02
CA GLN A 52 -5.04 10.70 2.21
C GLN A 52 -6.04 11.46 3.08
N ARG A 53 -6.36 10.94 4.27
CA ARG A 53 -7.21 11.64 5.24
C ARG A 53 -6.55 12.94 5.69
N GLN A 54 -5.29 12.90 6.11
CA GLN A 54 -4.54 14.09 6.55
C GLN A 54 -4.43 15.17 5.47
N GLU A 55 -4.13 14.80 4.22
CA GLU A 55 -4.06 15.75 3.10
C GLU A 55 -5.43 16.41 2.82
N ASN A 56 -6.53 15.65 2.94
CA ASN A 56 -7.88 16.19 2.79
C ASN A 56 -8.30 17.10 3.95
N THR A 57 -7.83 16.85 5.18
CA THR A 57 -8.09 17.76 6.31
C THR A 57 -7.30 19.07 6.18
N ILE A 58 -6.04 19.00 5.70
CA ILE A 58 -5.20 20.20 5.50
C ILE A 58 -5.74 21.08 4.37
N LYS A 59 -6.27 20.51 3.28
CA LYS A 59 -6.86 21.28 2.17
C LYS A 59 -8.19 21.97 2.50
N ARG A 60 -8.84 21.62 3.61
CA ARG A 60 -10.14 22.19 4.02
C ARG A 60 -10.03 23.35 5.02
N LYS A 61 -8.81 23.71 5.45
CA LYS A 61 -8.54 24.80 6.40
C LYS A 61 -7.80 25.92 5.69
#